data_AF-A0A143XE00-F1
#
_entry.id   AF-A0A143XE00-F1
#
_cell.length_a   1.000
_cell.length_b   1.000
_cell.length_c   1.000
_cell.angle_alpha   90.00
_cell.angle_beta   90.00
_cell.angle_gamma   90.00
#
_symmetry.space_group_name_H-M   'P 1'
#
loop_
_entity.id
_entity.type
_entity.pdbx_description
1 polymer ?
#
loop_
_entity_poly.entity_id
_entity_poly.type
_entity_poly.pdbx_seq_one_letter_code
_entity_poly.pdbx_strand_id
1 'polypeptide(L)'
;MRMMKNKENQIITVIGVDHGYGNMKTACRCFQAGVTRYEKEPTFQNNLLVYQGVYYQIGEEHKEFWAEKTEDEDYYLLTLAAVAGELESKGVDQAKVHLAAGLPLTWVSSQKEMVLVYK
;
A
#
# COMPACT_ATOMS: atom_id res chain seq x y z
N MET A 1 7.93 -0.08 -19.47
CA MET A 1 6.47 0.22 -19.47
C MET A 1 6.30 1.72 -19.75
N ARG A 2 5.39 2.13 -20.64
CA ARG A 2 5.24 3.54 -21.07
C ARG A 2 4.33 4.28 -20.09
N MET A 3 4.82 5.35 -19.45
CA MET A 3 4.02 6.19 -18.57
C MET A 3 3.11 7.11 -19.39
N MET A 4 1.87 7.26 -18.94
CA MET A 4 0.89 8.14 -19.55
C MET A 4 0.86 9.46 -18.79
N LYS A 5 0.89 10.58 -19.52
CA LYS A 5 0.69 11.91 -18.94
C LYS A 5 -0.69 12.43 -19.30
N ASN A 6 -1.38 13.07 -18.36
CA ASN A 6 -2.65 13.73 -18.65
C ASN A 6 -2.43 15.13 -19.28
N LYS A 7 -3.53 15.83 -19.60
CA LYS A 7 -3.50 17.19 -20.16
C LYS A 7 -2.82 18.22 -19.24
N GLU A 8 -2.67 17.89 -17.96
CA GLU A 8 -2.00 18.71 -16.93
C GLU A 8 -0.57 18.23 -16.64
N ASN A 9 0.00 17.36 -17.48
CA ASN A 9 1.36 16.80 -17.37
C ASN A 9 1.60 15.92 -16.12
N GLN A 10 0.55 15.51 -15.42
CA GLN A 10 0.61 14.58 -14.29
C GLN A 10 0.85 13.15 -14.79
N ILE A 11 1.70 12.40 -14.08
CA ILE A 11 1.93 10.98 -14.35
C ILE A 11 0.70 10.20 -13.87
N ILE A 12 0.07 9.45 -14.77
CA ILE A 12 -1.00 8.51 -14.46
C ILE A 12 -0.41 7.11 -14.44
N THR A 13 -0.64 6.39 -13.34
CA THR A 13 -0.20 5.00 -13.17
C THR A 13 -1.38 4.12 -12.79
N VAL A 14 -1.58 3.04 -13.51
CA VAL A 14 -2.51 1.97 -13.11
C VAL A 14 -1.73 0.97 -12.27
N ILE A 15 -2.26 0.62 -11.10
CA ILE A 15 -1.64 -0.34 -10.18
C ILE A 15 -2.66 -1.43 -9.86
N GLY A 16 -2.29 -2.68 -10.16
CA GLY A 16 -3.05 -3.85 -9.73
C GLY A 16 -2.57 -4.31 -8.34
N VAL A 17 -3.51 -4.56 -7.43
CA VAL A 17 -3.21 -5.13 -6.11
C VAL A 17 -4.11 -6.35 -5.86
N ASP A 18 -3.47 -7.49 -5.60
CA ASP A 18 -4.11 -8.74 -5.17
C ASP A 18 -3.98 -8.87 -3.65
N HIS A 19 -5.11 -8.73 -2.96
CA HIS A 19 -5.22 -8.86 -1.51
C HIS A 19 -5.37 -10.33 -1.13
N GLY A 20 -4.29 -10.93 -0.63
CA GLY A 20 -4.34 -12.23 0.01
C GLY A 20 -4.37 -12.12 1.53
N TYR A 21 -4.94 -13.12 2.20
CA TYR A 21 -4.87 -13.24 3.66
C TYR A 21 -3.44 -13.36 4.19
N GLY A 22 -2.57 -14.07 3.47
CA GLY A 22 -1.16 -14.21 3.86
C GLY A 22 -0.24 -13.18 3.21
N ASN A 23 -0.50 -12.82 1.95
CA ASN A 23 0.40 -12.01 1.14
C ASN A 23 -0.36 -10.99 0.29
N MET A 24 0.19 -9.79 0.23
CA MET A 24 -0.14 -8.74 -0.73
C MET A 24 0.73 -8.91 -1.97
N LYS A 25 0.13 -8.80 -3.17
CA LYS A 25 0.88 -8.89 -4.43
C LYS A 25 0.55 -7.75 -5.37
N THR A 26 1.58 -7.24 -6.02
CA THR A 26 1.48 -6.28 -7.13
C THR A 26 2.26 -6.82 -8.32
N ALA A 27 2.42 -6.02 -9.38
CA ALA A 27 3.22 -6.42 -10.53
C ALA A 27 4.72 -6.50 -10.19
N CYS A 28 5.23 -5.66 -9.28
CA CYS A 28 6.65 -5.58 -8.93
C CYS A 28 7.03 -6.26 -7.61
N ARG A 29 6.09 -6.55 -6.71
CA ARG A 29 6.40 -7.10 -5.38
C ARG A 29 5.35 -8.07 -4.83
N CYS A 30 5.80 -8.91 -3.92
CA CYS A 30 4.99 -9.77 -3.07
C CYS A 30 5.52 -9.65 -1.64
N PHE A 31 4.65 -9.33 -0.68
CA PHE A 31 5.04 -9.14 0.72
C PHE A 31 3.94 -9.69 1.65
N GLN A 32 4.33 -10.07 2.88
CA GLN A 32 3.38 -10.60 3.86
C GLN A 32 2.37 -9.53 4.29
N ALA A 33 1.12 -9.95 4.52
CA ALA A 33 0.01 -9.07 4.93
C ALA A 33 0.05 -8.74 6.45
N GLY A 34 1.26 -8.52 6.99
CA GLY A 34 1.50 -8.15 8.38
C GLY A 34 1.72 -6.65 8.54
N VAL A 35 1.15 -6.06 9.59
CA VAL A 35 1.30 -4.65 9.95
C VAL A 35 1.59 -4.55 11.44
N THR A 36 2.70 -3.90 11.80
CA THR A 36 3.05 -3.62 13.20
C THR A 36 3.17 -2.12 13.41
N ARG A 37 2.38 -1.56 14.33
CA ARG A 37 2.33 -0.11 14.60
C ARG A 37 3.35 0.29 15.67
N TYR A 38 4.04 1.41 15.44
CA TYR A 38 4.94 2.07 16.39
C TYR A 38 4.58 3.54 16.55
N GLU A 39 4.63 4.02 17.79
CA GLU A 39 4.39 5.44 18.13
C GLU A 39 5.61 6.33 17.94
N LYS A 40 6.79 5.71 17.88
CA LYS A 40 8.08 6.39 17.66
C LYS A 40 8.79 5.72 16.50
N GLU A 41 9.65 6.47 15.84
CA GLU A 41 10.47 5.96 14.74
C GLU A 41 11.31 4.78 15.24
N PRO A 42 11.12 3.57 14.68
CA PRO A 42 11.93 2.42 15.03
C PRO A 42 13.35 2.57 14.48
N THR A 43 14.30 1.85 15.06
CA THR A 43 15.71 1.84 14.60
C THR A 43 15.89 1.12 13.27
N PHE A 44 14.98 0.22 12.92
CA PHE A 44 14.91 -0.46 11.62
C PHE A 44 14.01 0.34 10.68
N GLN A 45 14.48 0.56 9.44
CA GLN A 45 13.77 1.36 8.43
C GLN A 45 13.31 0.56 7.22
N ASN A 46 13.66 -0.72 7.14
CA ASN A 46 13.25 -1.55 6.00
C ASN A 46 11.73 -1.76 6.03
N ASN A 47 11.04 -1.62 4.89
CA ASN A 47 9.59 -1.81 4.78
C ASN A 47 8.76 -0.98 5.77
N LEU A 48 9.23 0.23 6.10
CA LEU A 48 8.57 1.12 7.05
C LEU A 48 7.64 2.10 6.31
N LEU A 49 6.34 2.00 6.56
CA LEU A 49 5.35 2.97 6.11
C LEU A 49 5.14 4.04 7.18
N VAL A 50 5.28 5.32 6.81
CA VAL A 50 4.91 6.44 7.68
C VAL A 50 3.60 7.04 7.19
N TYR A 51 2.56 6.95 8.01
CA TYR A 51 1.23 7.47 7.67
C TYR A 51 0.66 8.28 8.84
N GLN A 52 0.25 9.52 8.56
CA GLN A 52 -0.28 10.46 9.56
C GLN A 52 0.60 10.63 10.81
N GLY A 53 1.92 10.57 10.65
CA GLY A 53 2.88 10.70 11.76
C GLY A 53 3.04 9.44 12.63
N VAL A 54 2.43 8.33 12.23
CA VAL A 54 2.57 7.01 12.85
C VAL A 54 3.44 6.13 11.95
N TYR A 55 4.22 5.23 12.56
CA TYR A 55 5.16 4.34 11.89
C TYR A 55 4.59 2.92 11.85
N TYR A 56 4.64 2.28 10.68
CA TYR A 56 4.08 0.95 10.44
C TYR A 56 5.11 0.06 9.76
N GLN A 57 5.55 -0.98 10.44
CA GLN A 57 6.41 -2.00 9.85
C GLN A 57 5.56 -2.96 9.02
N ILE A 58 5.93 -3.15 7.75
CA ILE A 58 5.17 -3.98 6.80
C ILE A 58 5.90 -5.30 6.55
N GLY A 59 5.17 -6.41 6.67
CA GLY A 59 5.60 -7.71 6.19
C GLY A 59 6.66 -8.45 7.01
N GLU A 60 6.81 -8.15 8.31
CA GLU A 60 7.70 -8.91 9.21
C GLU A 60 6.98 -9.98 10.04
N GLU A 61 5.68 -9.84 10.30
CA GLU A 61 4.92 -10.83 11.06
C GLU A 61 3.83 -11.48 10.21
N HIS A 62 3.74 -12.82 10.30
CA HIS A 62 2.51 -13.50 9.96
C HIS A 62 1.44 -13.05 10.94
N LYS A 63 0.38 -12.39 10.46
CA LYS A 63 -0.81 -12.17 11.26
C LYS A 63 -1.32 -13.54 11.69
N GLU A 64 -1.26 -13.85 12.99
CA GLU A 64 -1.97 -15.01 13.52
C GLU A 64 -3.44 -14.89 13.09
N PHE A 65 -4.05 -16.02 12.76
CA PHE A 65 -5.39 -16.03 12.15
C PHE A 65 -6.42 -15.53 13.17
N TRP A 66 -6.74 -14.22 13.15
CA TRP A 66 -7.77 -13.62 13.98
C TRP A 66 -9.07 -13.51 13.16
N ALA A 67 -10.12 -14.18 13.64
CA ALA A 67 -11.41 -14.30 12.95
C ALA A 67 -12.25 -13.01 12.97
N GLU A 68 -11.84 -12.00 13.73
CA GLU A 68 -12.58 -10.74 13.86
C GLU A 68 -11.92 -9.61 13.09
N LYS A 69 -12.74 -8.95 12.28
CA LYS A 69 -12.41 -7.93 11.30
C LYS A 69 -11.95 -6.61 11.93
N THR A 70 -10.74 -6.58 12.45
CA THR A 70 -9.87 -5.37 12.46
C THR A 70 -9.22 -5.14 11.08
N GLU A 71 -9.78 -5.75 10.03
CA GLU A 71 -9.25 -5.87 8.67
C GLU A 71 -9.14 -4.54 7.92
N ASP A 72 -9.95 -3.52 8.24
CA ASP A 72 -10.09 -2.38 7.35
C ASP A 72 -8.87 -1.43 7.33
N GLU A 73 -8.29 -1.11 8.48
CA GLU A 73 -7.16 -0.18 8.56
C GLU A 73 -5.84 -0.83 8.12
N ASP A 74 -5.61 -2.10 8.49
CA ASP A 74 -4.42 -2.83 8.08
C ASP A 74 -4.39 -3.02 6.56
N TYR A 75 -5.49 -3.45 5.93
CA TYR A 75 -5.53 -3.62 4.48
C TYR A 75 -5.39 -2.30 3.73
N TYR A 76 -5.89 -1.21 4.32
CA TYR A 76 -5.62 0.12 3.81
C TYR A 76 -4.12 0.42 3.84
N LEU A 77 -3.46 0.29 5.00
CA LEU A 77 -2.02 0.52 5.14
C LEU A 77 -1.19 -0.39 4.22
N LEU A 78 -1.55 -1.66 4.09
CA LEU A 78 -0.95 -2.60 3.15
C LEU A 78 -1.13 -2.15 1.70
N THR A 79 -2.28 -1.60 1.34
CA THR A 79 -2.52 -1.01 0.01
C THR A 79 -1.63 0.20 -0.22
N LEU A 80 -1.45 1.07 0.78
CA LEU A 80 -0.55 2.22 0.68
C LEU A 80 0.90 1.77 0.45
N ALA A 81 1.36 0.76 1.20
CA ALA A 81 2.69 0.17 1.03
C ALA A 81 2.86 -0.48 -0.37
N ALA A 82 1.85 -1.17 -0.87
CA ALA A 82 1.83 -1.75 -2.22
C ALA A 82 1.94 -0.66 -3.30
N VAL A 83 1.15 0.41 -3.20
CA VAL A 83 1.15 1.53 -4.14
C VAL A 83 2.48 2.27 -4.12
N ALA A 84 2.96 2.65 -2.94
CA ALA A 84 4.24 3.32 -2.77
C ALA A 84 5.37 2.51 -3.40
N GLY A 85 5.33 1.20 -3.18
CA GLY A 85 6.29 0.29 -3.74
C GLY A 85 6.32 0.16 -5.26
N GLU A 86 5.14 0.21 -5.88
CA GLU A 86 4.99 0.25 -7.32
C GLU A 86 5.49 1.55 -7.92
N LEU A 87 5.28 2.68 -7.22
CA LEU A 87 5.79 3.99 -7.64
C LEU A 87 7.32 4.06 -7.49
N GLU A 88 7.87 3.54 -6.40
CA GLU A 88 9.32 3.41 -6.19
C GLU A 88 9.97 2.58 -7.30
N SER A 89 9.40 1.42 -7.65
CA SER A 89 9.90 0.58 -8.75
C SER A 89 9.90 1.28 -10.12
N LYS A 90 9.10 2.36 -10.23
CA LYS A 90 8.96 3.21 -11.41
C LYS A 90 9.82 4.48 -11.32
N GLY A 91 10.53 4.70 -10.21
CA GLY A 91 11.35 5.90 -9.96
C GLY A 91 10.51 7.17 -9.82
N VAL A 92 9.26 7.05 -9.36
CA VAL A 92 8.32 8.15 -9.21
C VAL A 92 7.89 8.23 -7.75
N ASP A 93 7.86 9.43 -7.20
CA ASP A 93 7.39 9.71 -5.84
C ASP A 93 5.93 10.21 -5.83
N GLN A 94 5.44 10.74 -6.94
CA GLN A 94 4.09 11.29 -7.08
C GLN A 94 3.42 10.87 -8.39
N ALA A 95 2.22 10.30 -8.28
CA ALA A 95 1.40 9.96 -9.43
C ALA A 95 -0.08 9.99 -9.09
N LYS A 96 -0.92 10.21 -10.11
CA LYS A 96 -2.33 9.89 -10.04
C LYS A 96 -2.49 8.39 -10.25
N VAL A 97 -2.86 7.69 -9.18
CA VAL A 97 -2.97 6.23 -9.20
C VAL A 97 -4.40 5.81 -9.48
N HIS A 98 -4.59 4.99 -10.50
CA HIS A 98 -5.80 4.20 -10.69
C HIS A 98 -5.57 2.81 -10.09
N LEU A 99 -6.19 2.56 -8.95
CA LEU A 99 -6.04 1.30 -8.23
C LEU A 99 -7.05 0.28 -8.77
N ALA A 100 -6.54 -0.83 -9.31
CA ALA A 100 -7.31 -2.01 -9.64
C ALA A 100 -7.06 -3.06 -8.54
N ALA A 101 -7.81 -2.93 -7.45
CA ALA A 101 -7.71 -3.85 -6.32
C ALA A 101 -8.76 -4.96 -6.42
N GLY A 102 -8.34 -6.21 -6.20
CA GLY A 102 -9.28 -7.27 -5.83
C GLY A 102 -9.71 -7.04 -4.39
N LEU A 103 -10.95 -6.65 -4.16
CA LEU A 103 -11.49 -6.41 -2.82
C LEU A 103 -12.27 -7.64 -2.34
N PRO A 104 -12.29 -7.94 -1.03
CA PRO A 104 -13.46 -8.53 -0.41
C PRO A 104 -14.67 -7.61 -0.68
N LEU A 105 -15.84 -8.17 -0.99
CA LEU A 105 -17.05 -7.49 -1.49
C LEU A 105 -17.52 -6.20 -0.76
N THR A 106 -16.96 -5.83 0.40
CA THR A 106 -17.40 -4.72 1.27
C THR A 106 -16.78 -3.35 0.99
N TRP A 107 -15.75 -3.24 0.14
CA TRP A 107 -14.88 -2.04 0.08
C TRP A 107 -15.11 -1.07 -1.08
N VAL A 108 -16.07 -1.34 -1.97
CA VAL A 108 -16.30 -0.55 -3.20
C VAL A 108 -16.72 0.92 -2.92
N SER A 109 -17.12 1.26 -1.69
CA SER A 109 -17.78 2.53 -1.37
C SER A 109 -16.87 3.72 -1.00
N SER A 110 -15.56 3.53 -0.75
CA SER A 110 -14.74 4.56 -0.08
C SER A 110 -13.46 4.93 -0.83
N GLN A 111 -13.56 5.46 -2.06
CA GLN A 111 -12.39 5.97 -2.79
C GLN A 111 -12.24 7.49 -2.60
N LYS A 112 -11.18 7.93 -1.90
CA LYS A 112 -10.72 9.33 -1.83
C LYS A 112 -9.21 9.41 -2.11
N GLU A 113 -8.82 10.48 -2.79
CA GLU A 113 -7.46 10.81 -3.22
C GLU A 113 -6.47 10.82 -2.05
N MET A 114 -5.33 10.12 -2.20
CA MET A 114 -4.29 10.00 -1.16
C MET A 114 -2.91 10.21 -1.77
N VAL A 115 -2.14 11.12 -1.17
CA VAL A 115 -0.72 11.37 -1.47
C VAL A 115 0.11 10.64 -0.42
N LEU A 116 1.13 9.89 -0.84
CA LEU A 116 1.97 9.07 0.04
C LEU A 116 3.45 9.40 -0.14
N VAL A 117 4.21 9.30 0.95
CA VAL A 117 5.67 9.37 0.98
C VAL A 117 6.19 8.07 1.59
N TYR A 118 7.08 7.37 0.88
CA TYR A 118 7.71 6.11 1.30
C TYR A 118 9.22 6.32 1.30
N LYS A 119 9.90 5.82 2.34
CA LYS A 119 11.33 6.01 2.58
C LYS A 119 12.03 4.67 2.72
#